data_AF-A0A7S1MQK0-F1
#
_entry.id   AF-A0A7S1MQK0-F1
#
_cell.length_a   1.000
_cell.length_b   1.000
_cell.length_c   1.000
_cell.angle_alpha   90.00
_cell.angle_beta   90.00
_cell.angle_gamma   90.00
#
_symmetry.space_group_name_H-M   'P 1'
#
loop_
_entity.id
_entity.type
_entity.pdbx_description
1 polymer ?
#
loop_
_entity_poly.entity_id
_entity_poly.type
_entity_poly.pdbx_seq_one_letter_code
_entity_poly.pdbx_strand_id
1 'polypeptide(L)'
;WLWNSNTSLPESHPSAWKPYSAADAGKLETAYMAGTATVKLNDSYSVAFNDTKAGLVQFRNDDKSRWRAVRRVGGPERPRGVAPKPAHVVICSDDDEADGSWPSTDSEDEYSGVVSDSGSSGD
;
A
#
# COMPACT_ATOMS: atom_id res chain seq x y z
N TRP A 1 -8.00 11.96 14.55
CA TRP A 1 -8.11 10.80 13.65
C TRP A 1 -9.31 9.97 14.03
N LEU A 2 -10.08 9.51 13.05
CA LEU A 2 -11.27 8.67 13.16
C LEU A 2 -11.00 7.33 12.48
N TRP A 3 -11.24 6.26 13.23
CA TRP A 3 -11.05 4.89 12.76
C TRP A 3 -12.40 4.29 12.35
N ASN A 4 -12.47 3.71 11.16
CA ASN A 4 -13.68 3.07 10.64
C ASN A 4 -13.40 1.65 10.15
N SER A 5 -14.37 0.76 10.32
CA SER A 5 -14.39 -0.60 9.76
C SER A 5 -15.44 -0.70 8.65
N ASN A 6 -15.12 -1.44 7.60
CA ASN A 6 -16.09 -1.72 6.55
C ASN A 6 -17.10 -2.80 7.02
N THR A 7 -18.38 -2.59 6.78
CA THR A 7 -19.48 -3.49 7.18
C THR A 7 -19.72 -4.64 6.20
N SER A 8 -18.76 -4.92 5.31
CA SER A 8 -18.87 -5.84 4.17
C SER A 8 -19.86 -5.37 3.10
N LEU A 9 -20.14 -4.07 3.05
CA LEU A 9 -20.93 -3.43 1.99
C LEU A 9 -20.01 -2.81 0.93
N PRO A 10 -20.49 -2.64 -0.31
CA PRO A 10 -19.75 -1.91 -1.34
C PRO A 10 -19.35 -0.52 -0.85
N GLU A 11 -18.16 -0.05 -1.19
CA GLU A 11 -17.65 1.26 -0.72
C GLU A 11 -18.52 2.44 -1.14
N SER A 12 -19.26 2.31 -2.25
CA SER A 12 -20.23 3.29 -2.72
C SER A 12 -21.45 3.44 -1.81
N HIS A 13 -21.68 2.50 -0.89
CA HIS A 13 -22.81 2.55 0.02
C HIS A 13 -22.51 3.52 1.19
N PRO A 14 -23.42 4.48 1.49
CA PRO A 14 -23.17 5.50 2.51
C PRO A 14 -22.93 4.93 3.91
N SER A 15 -23.49 3.75 4.20
CA SER A 15 -23.33 3.03 5.47
C SER A 15 -22.26 1.92 5.44
N ALA A 16 -21.41 1.89 4.41
CA ALA A 16 -20.36 0.87 4.30
C ALA A 16 -19.31 0.97 5.40
N TRP A 17 -19.18 2.13 6.04
CA TRP A 17 -18.15 2.40 7.03
C TRP A 17 -18.78 2.71 8.38
N LYS A 18 -18.41 1.93 9.39
CA LYS A 18 -18.85 2.11 10.77
C LYS A 18 -17.67 2.56 11.64
N PRO A 19 -17.84 3.63 12.44
CA PRO A 19 -16.79 4.06 13.35
C PRO A 19 -16.54 3.02 14.44
N TYR A 20 -15.28 2.89 14.83
CA TYR A 20 -14.92 2.15 16.04
C TYR A 20 -15.40 2.88 17.30
N SER A 21 -15.52 2.12 18.39
CA SER A 21 -15.70 2.71 19.71
C SER A 21 -14.51 3.61 20.05
N ALA A 22 -14.71 4.64 20.88
CA ALA A 22 -13.63 5.53 21.29
C ALA A 22 -12.45 4.78 21.94
N ALA A 23 -12.75 3.73 22.72
CA ALA A 23 -11.75 2.89 23.36
C ALA A 23 -10.91 2.11 22.34
N ASP A 24 -11.54 1.46 21.37
CA ASP A 24 -10.82 0.68 20.35
C ASP A 24 -10.09 1.58 19.37
N ALA A 25 -10.67 2.73 19.01
CA ALA A 25 -10.00 3.75 18.22
C ALA A 25 -8.72 4.27 18.91
N GLY A 26 -8.74 4.44 20.23
CA GLY A 26 -7.56 4.80 21.03
C GLY A 26 -6.47 3.73 20.93
N LYS A 27 -6.82 2.45 21.13
CA LYS A 27 -5.87 1.33 20.99
C LYS A 27 -5.25 1.27 19.59
N LEU A 28 -6.08 1.44 18.56
CA LEU A 28 -5.64 1.45 17.15
C LEU A 28 -4.67 2.59 16.89
N GLU A 29 -4.98 3.80 17.36
CA GLU A 29 -4.13 4.96 17.18
C GLU A 29 -2.77 4.79 17.87
N THR A 30 -2.76 4.31 19.12
CA THR A 30 -1.51 4.03 19.85
C THR A 30 -0.66 2.96 19.16
N ALA A 31 -1.27 1.85 18.75
CA ALA A 31 -0.56 0.76 18.07
C ALA A 31 -0.02 1.19 16.69
N TYR A 32 -0.78 2.01 15.96
CA TYR A 32 -0.38 2.56 14.68
C TYR A 32 0.79 3.53 14.82
N MET A 33 0.76 4.45 15.80
CA MET A 33 1.88 5.37 16.08
C MET A 33 3.14 4.62 16.56
N ALA A 34 2.96 3.51 17.27
CA ALA A 34 4.06 2.66 17.71
C ALA A 34 4.65 1.75 16.60
N GLY A 35 4.08 1.77 15.39
CA GLY A 35 4.53 0.90 14.30
C GLY A 35 4.28 -0.59 14.54
N THR A 36 3.28 -0.93 15.35
CA THR A 36 2.96 -2.33 15.65
C THR A 36 2.35 -3.00 14.41
N ALA A 37 2.68 -4.27 14.15
CA ALA A 37 2.13 -4.99 13.01
C ALA A 37 0.65 -5.38 13.19
N THR A 38 0.23 -5.74 14.41
CA THR A 38 -1.12 -6.21 14.72
C THR A 38 -1.55 -5.82 16.12
N VAL A 39 -2.82 -5.47 16.31
CA VAL A 39 -3.41 -5.14 17.62
C VAL A 39 -4.69 -5.96 17.86
N LYS A 40 -4.80 -6.56 19.04
CA LYS A 40 -6.03 -7.24 19.49
C LYS A 40 -7.00 -6.19 20.03
N LEU A 41 -8.20 -6.11 19.46
CA LEU A 41 -9.22 -5.16 19.92
C LEU A 41 -10.01 -5.73 21.10
N ASN A 42 -10.50 -6.95 20.92
CA ASN A 42 -11.28 -7.73 21.88
C ASN A 42 -11.04 -9.24 21.64
N ASP A 43 -11.75 -10.10 22.35
CA ASP A 43 -11.56 -11.56 22.23
C ASP A 43 -11.92 -12.12 20.86
N SER A 44 -12.79 -11.44 20.11
CA SER A 44 -13.21 -11.88 18.80
C SER A 44 -12.41 -11.30 17.64
N TYR A 45 -11.81 -10.11 17.78
CA TYR A 45 -11.26 -9.37 16.63
C TYR A 45 -9.87 -8.78 16.89
N SER A 46 -9.07 -8.76 15.82
CA SER A 46 -7.77 -8.09 15.74
C SER A 46 -7.65 -7.28 14.45
N VAL A 47 -6.73 -6.31 14.43
CA VAL A 47 -6.42 -5.47 13.27
C VAL A 47 -4.95 -5.57 12.93
N ALA A 48 -4.64 -5.84 11.66
CA ALA A 48 -3.30 -5.79 11.10
C ALA A 48 -3.11 -4.48 10.33
N PHE A 49 -1.96 -3.83 10.53
CA PHE A 49 -1.63 -2.54 9.92
C PHE A 49 -0.73 -2.65 8.69
N ASN A 50 -0.09 -3.81 8.49
CA ASN A 50 1.00 -3.99 7.54
C ASN A 50 0.77 -5.21 6.65
N ASP A 51 -0.48 -5.43 6.21
CA ASP A 51 -0.76 -6.44 5.21
C ASP A 51 -0.38 -5.88 3.83
N THR A 52 0.70 -6.41 3.24
CA THR A 52 1.24 -5.92 1.95
C THR A 52 0.28 -6.10 0.78
N LYS A 53 -0.81 -6.87 0.94
CA LYS A 53 -1.82 -7.11 -0.10
C LYS A 53 -3.09 -6.28 0.11
N ALA A 54 -3.50 -6.07 1.36
CA ALA A 54 -4.81 -5.47 1.69
C ALA A 54 -4.72 -4.20 2.56
N GLY A 55 -3.52 -3.81 3.01
CA GLY A 55 -3.30 -2.64 3.86
C GLY A 55 -3.79 -2.85 5.29
N LEU A 56 -4.69 -1.97 5.75
CA LEU A 56 -5.25 -2.03 7.10
C LEU A 56 -6.51 -2.90 7.12
N VAL A 57 -6.45 -4.01 7.83
CA VAL A 57 -7.53 -5.02 7.85
C VAL A 57 -7.87 -5.45 9.26
N GLN A 58 -9.17 -5.63 9.51
CA GLN A 58 -9.69 -6.31 10.69
C GLN A 58 -10.00 -7.76 10.32
N PHE A 59 -9.63 -8.70 11.17
CA PHE A 59 -10.00 -10.11 11.02
C PHE A 59 -10.53 -10.67 12.33
N ARG A 60 -11.29 -11.76 12.23
CA ARG A 60 -11.78 -12.50 13.40
C ARG A 60 -10.69 -13.45 13.90
N ASN A 61 -10.48 -13.51 15.21
CA ASN A 61 -9.42 -14.31 15.83
C ASN A 61 -9.59 -15.82 15.57
N ASP A 62 -10.84 -16.30 15.57
CA ASP A 62 -11.17 -17.71 15.28
C ASP A 62 -11.10 -18.05 13.78
N ASP A 63 -11.26 -17.06 12.91
CA ASP A 63 -11.40 -17.26 11.46
C ASP A 63 -10.79 -16.08 10.70
N LYS A 64 -9.52 -16.26 10.30
CA LYS A 64 -8.75 -15.25 9.58
C LYS A 64 -9.15 -15.11 8.11
N SER A 65 -9.94 -16.04 7.56
CA SER A 65 -10.46 -15.90 6.20
C SER A 65 -11.51 -14.78 6.11
N ARG A 66 -12.15 -14.47 7.25
CA ARG A 66 -13.13 -13.40 7.38
C ARG A 66 -12.45 -12.12 7.84
N TRP A 67 -12.20 -11.25 6.87
CA TRP A 67 -11.62 -9.94 7.12
C TRP A 67 -12.49 -8.81 6.56
N ARG A 68 -12.25 -7.61 7.08
CA ARG A 68 -12.91 -6.35 6.73
C ARG A 68 -11.86 -5.26 6.58
N ALA A 69 -12.02 -4.42 5.57
CA ALA A 69 -11.16 -3.26 5.40
C ALA A 69 -11.31 -2.28 6.57
N VAL A 70 -10.21 -1.66 6.97
CA VAL A 70 -10.15 -0.63 8.01
C VAL A 70 -9.54 0.63 7.41
N ARG A 71 -10.08 1.80 7.78
CA ARG A 71 -9.53 3.08 7.35
C ARG A 71 -9.38 4.05 8.52
N ARG A 72 -8.40 4.93 8.39
CA ARG A 72 -8.12 6.04 9.29
C ARG A 72 -8.34 7.35 8.54
N VAL A 73 -9.30 8.16 8.98
CA VAL A 73 -9.72 9.42 8.32
C VAL A 73 -9.67 10.60 9.30
N GLY A 74 -9.64 11.85 8.81
CA GLY A 74 -9.72 13.03 9.69
C GLY A 74 -8.45 13.29 10.52
N GLY A 75 -7.28 13.26 9.87
CA GLY A 75 -6.14 14.03 10.37
C GLY A 75 -6.38 15.51 10.16
N PRO A 76 -5.55 16.41 10.74
CA PRO A 76 -5.49 17.77 10.21
C PRO A 76 -5.33 17.63 8.70
N GLU A 77 -6.20 18.29 7.92
CA GLU A 77 -5.86 18.55 6.53
C GLU A 77 -4.50 19.22 6.61
N ARG A 78 -3.42 18.48 6.32
CA ARG A 78 -2.28 19.16 5.75
C ARG A 78 -2.91 19.87 4.56
N PRO A 79 -2.89 21.22 4.48
CA PRO A 79 -3.27 21.85 3.22
C PRO A 79 -2.52 21.05 2.17
N ARG A 80 -3.22 20.53 1.15
CA ARG A 80 -2.55 19.92 0.00
C ARG A 80 -1.49 20.92 -0.35
N GLY A 81 -0.24 20.59 -0.01
CA GLY A 81 0.87 21.42 -0.35
C GLY A 81 0.72 21.52 -1.84
N VAL A 82 0.38 22.71 -2.31
CA VAL A 82 0.77 23.15 -3.64
C VAL A 82 2.18 22.60 -3.77
N ALA A 83 2.36 21.62 -4.68
CA ALA A 83 3.66 21.03 -4.92
C ALA A 83 4.64 22.21 -4.90
N PRO A 84 5.71 22.18 -4.08
CA PRO A 84 6.65 23.29 -4.09
C PRO A 84 7.00 23.51 -5.55
N LYS A 85 6.54 24.64 -6.09
CA LYS A 85 6.93 25.09 -7.43
C LYS A 85 8.44 24.96 -7.38
N PRO A 86 9.07 24.16 -8.26
CA PRO A 86 10.49 23.86 -8.11
C PRO A 86 11.18 25.19 -7.92
N ALA A 87 11.72 25.38 -6.72
CA ALA A 87 12.47 26.58 -6.40
C ALA A 87 13.52 26.62 -7.50
N HIS A 88 13.52 27.68 -8.29
CA HIS A 88 14.55 27.92 -9.27
C HIS A 88 15.85 27.86 -8.48
N VAL A 89 16.54 26.73 -8.58
CA VAL A 89 17.84 26.54 -7.94
C VAL A 89 18.72 27.50 -8.72
N VAL A 90 18.97 28.67 -8.15
CA VAL A 90 20.10 29.50 -8.55
C VAL A 90 21.29 28.76 -7.98
N ILE A 91 21.79 27.80 -8.77
CA ILE A 91 23.09 27.21 -8.55
C ILE A 91 24.07 28.34 -8.79
N CYS A 92 24.67 28.84 -7.71
CA CYS A 92 25.85 29.68 -7.82
C CYS A 92 26.91 28.86 -8.55
N SER A 93 27.32 29.37 -9.71
CA SER A 93 28.44 28.86 -10.49
C SER A 93 29.70 28.83 -9.63
N ASP A 94 30.28 27.65 -9.49
CA ASP A 94 31.71 27.48 -9.26
C ASP A 94 32.17 26.34 -10.18
N ASP A 95 33.14 26.68 -11.01
CA ASP A 95 33.98 25.87 -11.90
C ASP A 95 34.23 24.44 -11.39
N ASP A 96 34.18 23.44 -12.28
CA ASP A 96 35.38 22.71 -12.75
C ASP A 96 35.00 21.46 -13.57
N GLU A 97 35.81 21.16 -14.55
CA GLU A 97 35.59 20.29 -15.71
C GLU A 97 35.70 18.79 -15.39
N ALA A 98 34.85 17.94 -16.00
CA ALA A 98 35.29 16.61 -16.46
C ALA A 98 34.25 15.91 -17.36
N ASP A 99 34.70 15.70 -18.59
CA ASP A 99 34.26 14.77 -19.63
C ASP A 99 33.83 13.39 -19.09
N GLY A 100 32.71 12.87 -19.61
CA GLY A 100 32.13 11.61 -19.15
C GLY A 100 31.11 11.02 -20.11
N SER A 101 31.59 10.69 -21.31
CA SER A 101 30.99 9.87 -22.36
C SER A 101 29.93 8.85 -21.89
N TRP A 102 28.71 8.91 -22.45
CA TRP A 102 27.66 7.91 -22.26
C TRP A 102 27.70 6.88 -23.41
N PRO A 103 27.91 5.58 -23.14
CA PRO A 103 27.78 4.57 -24.16
C PRO A 103 26.30 4.21 -24.37
N SER A 104 25.81 4.48 -25.58
CA SER A 104 24.62 3.83 -26.14
C SER A 104 24.90 2.34 -26.31
N THR A 105 24.04 1.48 -25.76
CA THR A 105 23.98 0.06 -26.15
C THR A 105 22.57 -0.28 -26.58
N ASP A 106 22.46 -0.27 -27.91
CA ASP A 106 21.59 -1.06 -28.75
C ASP A 106 21.66 -2.55 -28.37
N SER A 107 20.51 -3.21 -28.21
CA SER A 107 20.42 -4.68 -28.17
C SER A 107 19.02 -5.08 -28.64
N GLU A 108 18.98 -5.50 -29.91
CA GLU A 108 17.88 -6.18 -30.56
C GLU A 108 18.00 -7.68 -30.25
N ASP A 109 17.06 -8.25 -29.51
CA ASP A 109 17.02 -9.70 -29.26
C ASP A 109 15.94 -10.36 -30.12
N GLU A 110 16.43 -11.06 -31.14
CA GLU A 110 15.75 -11.82 -32.17
C GLU A 110 15.10 -13.10 -31.60
N TYR A 111 13.76 -13.20 -31.69
CA TYR A 111 12.99 -14.37 -31.25
C TYR A 111 13.08 -15.50 -32.29
N SER A 112 14.05 -16.40 -32.11
CA SER A 112 14.14 -17.66 -32.86
C SER A 112 13.30 -18.75 -32.18
N GLY A 113 12.03 -18.85 -32.60
CA GLY A 113 11.15 -19.95 -32.22
C GLY A 113 11.51 -21.25 -32.95
N VAL A 114 12.21 -22.15 -32.27
CA VAL A 114 12.43 -23.53 -32.74
C VAL A 114 11.15 -24.36 -32.49
N VAL A 115 10.57 -24.87 -33.56
CA VAL A 115 9.55 -25.93 -33.50
C VAL A 115 10.15 -27.22 -34.03
N SER A 116 10.30 -28.21 -33.16
CA SER A 116 10.61 -29.60 -33.52
C SER A 116 10.09 -30.47 -32.37
N ASP A 117 9.01 -31.21 -32.64
CA ASP A 117 8.99 -32.68 -32.76
C ASP A 117 8.62 -33.28 -31.38
N SER A 118 7.73 -34.25 -31.22
CA SER A 118 7.64 -35.52 -31.94
C SER A 118 6.25 -36.13 -31.77
N GLY A 119 5.80 -36.84 -32.81
CA GLY A 119 4.67 -37.74 -32.70
C GLY A 119 4.94 -38.92 -31.78
N SER A 120 3.88 -39.48 -31.21
CA SER A 120 3.86 -40.86 -30.73
C SER A 120 2.48 -41.46 -30.99
N SER A 121 2.46 -42.32 -32.00
CA SER A 121 1.47 -43.37 -32.19
C SER A 121 1.65 -44.43 -31.11
N GLY A 122 0.56 -45.02 -30.61
CA GLY A 122 0.64 -46.18 -29.73
C GLY A 122 -0.73 -46.73 -29.32
N ASP A 123 -1.20 -47.68 -30.14
CA ASP A 123 -2.22 -48.72 -29.95
C ASP A 123 -3.65 -48.33 -29.51
#